data_AF-A0A813ETE1-F1
#
_entry.id   AF-A0A813ETE1-F1
#
_cell.length_a   1.000
_cell.length_b   1.000
_cell.length_c   1.000
_cell.angle_alpha   90.00
_cell.angle_beta   90.00
_cell.angle_gamma   90.00
#
_symmetry.space_group_name_H-M   'P 1'
#
loop_
_entity.id
_entity.type
_entity.pdbx_description
1 polymer ?
#
loop_
_entity_poly.entity_id
_entity_poly.type
_entity_poly.pdbx_seq_one_letter_code
_entity_poly.pdbx_strand_id
1 'polypeptide(L)'
;LFGASQKVAKTWQKRGHQAESFDIKTGGQLHDMVSKTGFLHLMHLGLRLVDGGIVVGGPPCSLFVFLSSSVHMRHIFSPSGCPWNDKVRLANQIVRNVATFIRVLKTQRKTYVIFEQPAGSWMFKMHCFVELIALLSLVCGHDMDKVTHLLGDLPTLGLMQRRMTKNVKNKLKEKRAKRKANMKSNKAKVYYVADKTMGKVSGGRDLPASAYYTTSFCNALYKCWLHDFTEPAAASSRPNLSRDVS
;
A
#
# COMPACT_ATOMS: atom_id res chain seq x y z
N LEU A 1 -1.80 0.65 -8.46
CA LEU A 1 -2.83 -0.24 -7.90
C LEU A 1 -3.53 0.44 -6.73
N PHE A 2 -4.87 0.40 -6.67
CA PHE A 2 -5.70 0.89 -5.54
C PHE A 2 -5.50 2.37 -5.19
N GLY A 3 -5.16 3.17 -6.19
CA GLY A 3 -4.86 4.58 -6.02
C GLY A 3 -5.98 5.45 -6.55
N ALA A 4 -7.22 5.29 -6.07
CA ALA A 4 -8.42 5.98 -6.58
C ALA A 4 -8.26 7.47 -6.94
N SER A 5 -7.36 8.21 -6.27
CA SER A 5 -7.01 9.61 -6.61
C SER A 5 -6.22 9.80 -7.92
N GLN A 6 -5.69 8.70 -8.47
CA GLN A 6 -4.78 8.61 -9.62
C GLN A 6 -3.51 9.46 -9.51
N LYS A 7 -3.20 10.01 -8.33
CA LYS A 7 -2.11 10.99 -8.17
C LYS A 7 -0.75 10.46 -8.59
N VAL A 8 -0.45 9.19 -8.33
CA VAL A 8 0.83 8.57 -8.76
C VAL A 8 0.89 8.53 -10.28
N ALA A 9 -0.13 7.98 -10.95
CA ALA A 9 -0.18 7.92 -12.42
C ALA A 9 -0.09 9.31 -13.06
N LYS A 10 -0.88 10.28 -12.58
CA LYS A 10 -0.83 11.68 -13.03
C LYS A 10 0.54 12.33 -12.85
N THR A 11 1.28 11.94 -11.80
CA THR A 11 2.62 12.45 -11.52
C THR A 11 3.65 11.97 -12.55
N TRP A 12 3.48 10.74 -13.08
CA TRP A 12 4.31 10.20 -14.17
C TRP A 12 3.92 10.78 -15.52
N GLN A 13 2.61 10.83 -15.81
CA GLN A 13 2.07 11.40 -17.05
C GLN A 13 2.48 12.85 -17.25
N LYS A 14 2.43 13.68 -16.19
CA LYS A 14 2.90 15.07 -16.24
C LYS A 14 4.38 15.22 -16.65
N ARG A 15 5.17 14.16 -16.52
CA ARG A 15 6.60 14.13 -16.86
C ARG A 15 6.90 13.34 -18.13
N GLY A 16 5.88 13.09 -18.96
CA GLY A 16 6.04 12.45 -20.27
C GLY A 16 6.08 10.92 -20.24
N HIS A 17 5.79 10.28 -19.10
CA HIS A 17 5.80 8.82 -18.99
C HIS A 17 4.39 8.22 -19.16
N GLN A 18 4.30 7.07 -19.82
CA GLN A 18 3.08 6.28 -19.81
C GLN A 18 2.84 5.71 -18.41
N ALA A 19 1.64 5.93 -17.86
CA ALA A 19 1.25 5.38 -16.57
C ALA A 19 -0.25 5.12 -16.54
N GLU A 20 -0.63 4.05 -15.85
CA GLU A 20 -2.01 3.60 -15.76
C GLU A 20 -2.44 3.35 -14.32
N SER A 21 -3.66 3.74 -13.98
CA SER A 21 -4.23 3.55 -12.65
C SER A 21 -5.20 2.38 -12.63
N PHE A 22 -4.81 1.29 -11.97
CA PHE A 22 -5.69 0.15 -11.72
C PHE A 22 -6.42 0.31 -10.37
N ASP A 23 -7.70 0.69 -10.42
CA ASP A 23 -8.62 0.86 -9.28
C ASP A 23 -10.07 0.69 -9.75
N ILE A 24 -10.85 -0.14 -9.03
CA ILE A 24 -12.25 -0.45 -9.36
C ILE A 24 -13.14 0.80 -9.40
N LYS A 25 -12.84 1.84 -8.61
CA LYS A 25 -13.63 3.07 -8.61
C LYS A 25 -13.48 3.88 -9.89
N THR A 26 -12.34 3.74 -10.58
CA THR A 26 -12.05 4.54 -11.76
C THR A 26 -12.14 3.75 -13.06
N GLY A 27 -11.94 2.43 -13.03
CA GLY A 27 -12.06 1.57 -14.23
C GLY A 27 -13.14 0.50 -14.15
N GLY A 28 -14.03 0.56 -13.16
CA GLY A 28 -15.16 -0.35 -13.03
C GLY A 28 -14.74 -1.82 -12.97
N GLN A 29 -15.55 -2.69 -13.59
CA GLN A 29 -15.36 -4.15 -13.59
C GLN A 29 -14.04 -4.59 -14.23
N LEU A 30 -13.55 -3.86 -15.23
CA LEU A 30 -12.26 -4.17 -15.87
C LEU A 30 -11.09 -3.98 -14.90
N HIS A 31 -11.26 -3.16 -13.86
CA HIS A 31 -10.28 -2.95 -12.79
C HIS A 31 -10.64 -3.67 -11.48
N ASP A 32 -11.57 -4.62 -11.51
CA ASP A 32 -11.83 -5.51 -10.38
C ASP A 32 -10.81 -6.66 -10.35
N MET A 33 -9.79 -6.50 -9.49
CA MET A 33 -8.74 -7.50 -9.31
C MET A 33 -9.24 -8.87 -8.82
N VAL A 34 -10.44 -8.95 -8.25
CA VAL A 34 -10.99 -10.21 -7.73
C VAL A 34 -11.74 -10.97 -8.83
N SER A 35 -12.25 -10.26 -9.84
CA SER A 35 -12.81 -10.88 -11.04
C SER A 35 -11.73 -11.52 -11.92
N LYS A 36 -12.08 -12.58 -12.66
CA LYS A 36 -11.17 -13.19 -13.64
C LYS A 36 -10.74 -12.17 -14.70
N THR A 37 -11.69 -11.42 -15.25
CA THR A 37 -11.44 -10.42 -16.30
C THR A 37 -10.52 -9.32 -15.81
N GLY A 38 -10.79 -8.72 -14.65
CA GLY A 38 -9.95 -7.65 -14.13
C GLY A 38 -8.59 -8.13 -13.65
N PHE A 39 -8.48 -9.35 -13.13
CA PHE A 39 -7.17 -9.94 -12.82
C PHE A 39 -6.34 -10.19 -14.09
N LEU A 40 -6.93 -10.73 -15.16
CA LEU A 40 -6.24 -10.91 -16.44
C LEU A 40 -5.85 -9.57 -17.07
N HIS A 41 -6.71 -8.56 -16.95
CA HIS A 41 -6.39 -7.20 -17.39
C HIS A 41 -5.22 -6.61 -16.62
N LEU A 42 -5.18 -6.76 -15.29
CA LEU A 42 -4.02 -6.39 -14.47
C LEU A 42 -2.74 -7.08 -14.94
N MET A 43 -2.80 -8.39 -15.21
CA MET A 43 -1.66 -9.16 -15.71
C MET A 43 -1.19 -8.62 -17.06
N HIS A 44 -2.12 -8.33 -17.98
CA HIS A 44 -1.81 -7.71 -19.28
C HIS A 44 -1.09 -6.36 -19.10
N LEU A 45 -1.58 -5.49 -18.23
CA LEU A 45 -0.94 -4.20 -17.94
C LEU A 45 0.45 -4.37 -17.32
N GLY A 46 0.60 -5.27 -16.35
CA GLY A 46 1.89 -5.54 -15.72
C GLY A 46 2.92 -6.08 -16.70
N LEU A 47 2.53 -7.02 -17.57
CA LEU A 47 3.43 -7.61 -18.57
C LEU A 47 3.84 -6.64 -19.67
N ARG A 48 3.11 -5.52 -19.85
CA ARG A 48 3.48 -4.43 -20.76
C ARG A 48 4.48 -3.44 -20.17
N LEU A 49 4.81 -3.54 -18.88
CA LEU A 49 5.85 -2.71 -18.29
C LEU A 49 7.21 -3.02 -18.94
N VAL A 50 7.93 -1.96 -19.28
CA VAL A 50 9.32 -2.04 -19.72
C VAL A 50 10.23 -2.40 -18.53
N ASP A 51 11.44 -2.86 -18.83
CA ASP A 51 12.47 -3.03 -17.80
C ASP A 51 12.75 -1.69 -17.10
N GLY A 52 12.88 -1.72 -15.78
CA GLY A 52 12.92 -0.54 -14.92
C GLY A 52 11.55 0.11 -14.67
N GLY A 53 10.47 -0.38 -15.29
CA GLY A 53 9.10 0.05 -15.01
C GLY A 53 8.71 -0.18 -13.55
N ILE A 54 7.71 0.56 -13.06
CA ILE A 54 7.35 0.55 -11.63
C ILE A 54 5.87 0.25 -11.40
N VAL A 55 5.61 -0.64 -10.44
CA VAL A 55 4.28 -0.85 -9.85
C VAL A 55 4.21 -0.18 -8.49
N VAL A 56 3.28 0.76 -8.34
CA VAL A 56 2.99 1.41 -7.04
C VAL A 56 1.60 1.03 -6.58
N GLY A 57 1.45 0.57 -5.35
CA GLY A 57 0.16 0.12 -4.81
C GLY A 57 -0.08 0.49 -3.35
N GLY A 58 -1.36 0.64 -2.99
CA GLY A 58 -1.78 0.71 -1.58
C GLY A 58 -3.01 -0.17 -1.37
N PRO A 59 -2.86 -1.50 -1.22
CA PRO A 59 -3.99 -2.40 -1.03
C PRO A 59 -4.91 -1.95 0.12
N PRO A 60 -6.22 -2.23 0.05
CA PRO A 60 -7.16 -1.83 1.09
C PRO A 60 -6.70 -2.27 2.49
N CYS A 61 -6.38 -1.31 3.36
CA CYS A 61 -5.79 -1.57 4.67
C CYS A 61 -6.81 -1.59 5.83
N SER A 62 -8.04 -1.14 5.59
CA SER A 62 -9.04 -0.94 6.65
C SER A 62 -9.42 -2.22 7.40
N LEU A 63 -9.25 -3.40 6.81
CA LEU A 63 -9.52 -4.73 7.41
C LEU A 63 -8.24 -5.46 7.88
N PHE A 64 -7.14 -4.73 7.97
CA PHE A 64 -5.86 -5.22 8.47
C PHE A 64 -5.29 -4.38 9.61
N VAL A 65 -5.96 -3.29 10.00
CA VAL A 65 -5.49 -2.41 11.09
C VAL A 65 -6.18 -2.73 12.41
N PHE A 66 -5.51 -2.44 13.52
CA PHE A 66 -6.04 -2.65 14.87
C PHE A 66 -7.47 -2.08 15.08
N LEU A 67 -7.81 -0.96 14.43
CA LEU A 67 -9.13 -0.32 14.54
C LEU A 67 -10.30 -1.22 14.11
N SER A 68 -10.05 -2.22 13.27
CA SER A 68 -11.05 -3.19 12.80
C SER A 68 -10.82 -4.60 13.36
N SER A 69 -10.04 -4.71 14.45
CA SER A 69 -9.71 -6.00 15.08
C SER A 69 -10.92 -6.81 15.52
N SER A 70 -11.96 -6.15 16.04
CA SER A 70 -13.24 -6.79 16.40
C SER A 70 -14.02 -7.30 15.19
N VAL A 71 -13.78 -6.76 13.98
CA VAL A 71 -14.44 -7.17 12.75
C VAL A 71 -13.66 -8.29 12.06
N HIS A 72 -12.35 -8.10 11.89
CA HIS A 72 -11.53 -9.05 11.15
C HIS A 72 -11.08 -10.24 11.98
N MET A 73 -11.04 -10.14 13.31
CA MET A 73 -10.65 -11.23 14.24
C MET A 73 -9.31 -11.90 13.87
N ARG A 74 -8.34 -11.11 13.41
CA ARG A 74 -7.02 -11.62 13.01
C ARG A 74 -6.13 -11.64 14.25
N HIS A 75 -5.42 -12.75 14.42
CA HIS A 75 -4.43 -12.95 15.47
C HIS A 75 -3.32 -13.85 14.95
N ILE A 76 -2.31 -14.14 15.79
CA ILE A 76 -1.11 -14.88 15.35
C ILE A 76 -1.46 -16.28 14.79
N PHE A 77 -2.41 -16.98 15.42
CA PHE A 77 -2.90 -18.29 14.97
C PHE A 77 -3.99 -18.24 13.88
N SER A 78 -4.52 -17.06 13.57
CA SER A 78 -5.49 -16.87 12.49
C SER A 78 -5.19 -15.56 11.76
N PRO A 79 -4.11 -15.51 10.96
CA PRO A 79 -3.73 -14.30 10.25
C PRO A 79 -4.75 -13.94 9.16
N SER A 80 -5.54 -14.92 8.68
CA SER A 80 -6.63 -14.74 7.71
C SER A 80 -7.91 -14.16 8.32
N GLY A 81 -8.08 -14.22 9.64
CA GLY A 81 -9.22 -13.65 10.35
C GLY A 81 -10.50 -14.48 10.24
N CYS A 82 -11.65 -13.82 10.46
CA CYS A 82 -12.96 -14.47 10.43
C CYS A 82 -13.33 -14.96 9.01
N PRO A 83 -13.50 -16.29 8.80
CA PRO A 83 -13.84 -16.83 7.49
C PRO A 83 -15.29 -16.57 7.09
N TRP A 84 -16.17 -16.22 8.04
CA TRP A 84 -17.59 -15.99 7.80
C TRP A 84 -17.92 -14.56 7.36
N ASN A 85 -16.93 -13.64 7.44
CA ASN A 85 -17.12 -12.25 7.05
C ASN A 85 -16.68 -12.03 5.61
N ASP A 86 -17.64 -11.78 4.70
CA ASP A 86 -17.35 -11.60 3.27
C ASP A 86 -16.39 -10.47 2.97
N LYS A 87 -16.40 -9.39 3.74
CA LYS A 87 -15.45 -8.29 3.55
C LYS A 87 -14.03 -8.72 3.91
N VAL A 88 -13.87 -9.53 4.95
CA VAL A 88 -12.57 -10.11 5.35
C VAL A 88 -12.07 -11.10 4.30
N ARG A 89 -12.95 -11.96 3.78
CA ARG A 89 -12.65 -12.88 2.67
C ARG A 89 -12.21 -12.12 1.42
N LEU A 90 -12.95 -11.09 1.03
CA LEU A 90 -12.62 -10.25 -0.12
C LEU A 90 -11.26 -9.56 0.07
N ALA A 91 -10.99 -9.00 1.26
CA ALA A 91 -9.69 -8.41 1.57
C ALA A 91 -8.55 -9.43 1.48
N ASN A 92 -8.75 -10.66 1.95
CA ASN A 92 -7.78 -11.76 1.78
C ASN A 92 -7.55 -12.08 0.30
N GLN A 93 -8.62 -12.16 -0.49
CA GLN A 93 -8.52 -12.47 -1.92
C GLN A 93 -7.76 -11.38 -2.68
N ILE A 94 -8.03 -10.10 -2.39
CA ILE A 94 -7.28 -8.97 -2.96
C ILE A 94 -5.78 -9.11 -2.66
N VAL A 95 -5.42 -9.36 -1.41
CA VAL A 95 -4.01 -9.47 -0.99
C VAL A 95 -3.33 -10.69 -1.62
N ARG A 96 -4.03 -11.83 -1.75
CA ARG A 96 -3.54 -13.00 -2.49
C ARG A 96 -3.30 -12.70 -3.97
N ASN A 97 -4.27 -12.06 -4.63
CA ASN A 97 -4.15 -11.70 -6.05
C ASN A 97 -3.00 -10.70 -6.27
N VAL A 98 -2.83 -9.71 -5.39
CA VAL A 98 -1.66 -8.82 -5.41
C VAL A 98 -0.37 -9.63 -5.30
N ALA A 99 -0.27 -10.55 -4.34
CA ALA A 99 0.93 -11.35 -4.15
C ALA A 99 1.25 -12.21 -5.39
N THR A 100 0.25 -12.88 -5.96
CA THR A 100 0.38 -13.67 -7.19
C THR A 100 0.81 -12.80 -8.37
N PHE A 101 0.15 -11.65 -8.59
CA PHE A 101 0.50 -10.71 -9.65
C PHE A 101 1.98 -10.29 -9.57
N ILE A 102 2.44 -9.92 -8.36
CA ILE A 102 3.81 -9.47 -8.16
C ILE A 102 4.82 -10.58 -8.36
N ARG A 103 4.55 -11.80 -7.90
CA ARG A 103 5.43 -12.95 -8.16
C ARG A 103 5.58 -13.19 -9.64
N VAL A 104 4.47 -13.28 -10.37
CA VAL A 104 4.52 -13.50 -11.82
C VAL A 104 5.25 -12.35 -12.49
N LEU A 105 4.93 -11.10 -12.17
CA LEU A 105 5.59 -9.94 -12.76
C LEU A 105 7.12 -9.98 -12.53
N LYS A 106 7.57 -10.27 -11.30
CA LYS A 106 8.99 -10.35 -10.97
C LYS A 106 9.71 -11.52 -11.65
N THR A 107 9.01 -12.59 -12.01
CA THR A 107 9.60 -13.69 -12.82
C THR A 107 9.73 -13.34 -14.29
N GLN A 108 8.89 -12.44 -14.81
CA GLN A 108 8.81 -12.15 -16.24
C GLN A 108 9.48 -10.83 -16.63
N ARG A 109 9.65 -9.88 -15.70
CA ARG A 109 10.12 -8.52 -15.98
C ARG A 109 11.06 -7.99 -14.89
N LYS A 110 12.02 -7.16 -15.28
CA LYS A 110 12.89 -6.42 -14.35
C LYS A 110 12.21 -5.11 -13.89
N THR A 111 11.08 -5.23 -13.23
CA THR A 111 10.32 -4.06 -12.72
C THR A 111 10.60 -3.80 -11.25
N TYR A 112 10.42 -2.54 -10.84
CA TYR A 112 10.31 -2.14 -9.44
C TYR A 112 8.88 -2.27 -8.92
N VAL A 113 8.74 -2.53 -7.63
CA VAL A 113 7.47 -2.67 -6.92
C VAL A 113 7.54 -1.90 -5.62
N ILE A 114 6.52 -1.09 -5.31
CA ILE A 114 6.38 -0.38 -4.04
C ILE A 114 4.93 -0.47 -3.55
N PHE A 115 4.76 -0.96 -2.32
CA PHE A 115 3.51 -0.98 -1.59
C PHE A 115 3.55 -0.12 -0.34
N GLU A 116 2.52 0.70 -0.14
CA GLU A 116 2.31 1.43 1.11
C GLU A 116 1.27 0.71 1.98
N GLN A 117 1.58 0.58 3.27
CA GLN A 117 0.63 0.14 4.29
C GLN A 117 0.88 0.81 5.65
N PRO A 118 -0.13 0.86 6.53
CA PRO A 118 0.10 1.14 7.95
C PRO A 118 1.13 0.19 8.57
N ALA A 119 2.01 0.72 9.43
CA ALA A 119 3.09 -0.06 10.03
C ALA A 119 2.62 -1.31 10.81
N GLY A 120 1.46 -1.22 11.47
CA GLY A 120 0.86 -2.32 12.23
C GLY A 120 -0.12 -3.19 11.44
N SER A 121 -0.09 -3.14 10.10
CA SER A 121 -1.02 -3.89 9.26
C SER A 121 -0.81 -5.41 9.38
N TRP A 122 -1.89 -6.16 9.64
CA TRP A 122 -1.92 -7.63 9.57
C TRP A 122 -1.62 -8.16 8.17
N MET A 123 -1.69 -7.33 7.13
CA MET A 123 -1.33 -7.72 5.76
C MET A 123 0.10 -8.24 5.68
N PHE A 124 1.04 -7.63 6.41
CA PHE A 124 2.44 -8.07 6.47
C PHE A 124 2.65 -9.41 7.17
N LYS A 125 1.63 -9.92 7.88
CA LYS A 125 1.66 -11.20 8.59
C LYS A 125 0.95 -12.32 7.82
N MET A 126 0.37 -12.02 6.66
CA MET A 126 -0.21 -13.05 5.80
C MET A 126 0.90 -13.81 5.09
N HIS A 127 0.81 -15.15 5.03
CA HIS A 127 1.81 -16.01 4.39
C HIS A 127 2.22 -15.53 2.99
N CYS A 128 1.25 -15.19 2.13
CA CYS A 128 1.53 -14.72 0.77
C CYS A 128 2.37 -13.43 0.73
N PHE A 129 2.26 -12.58 1.75
CA PHE A 129 3.03 -11.35 1.89
C PHE A 129 4.35 -11.53 2.64
N VAL A 130 4.43 -12.48 3.58
CA VAL A 130 5.71 -12.86 4.22
C VAL A 130 6.72 -13.31 3.16
N GLU A 131 6.28 -14.14 2.22
CA GLU A 131 7.10 -14.58 1.08
C GLU A 131 7.49 -13.40 0.16
N LEU A 132 6.61 -12.41 -0.04
CA LEU A 132 6.95 -11.20 -0.80
C LEU A 132 7.93 -10.29 -0.05
N ILE A 133 7.80 -10.15 1.27
CA ILE A 133 8.74 -9.39 2.10
C ILE A 133 10.14 -9.99 1.99
N ALA A 134 10.22 -11.31 1.82
CA ALA A 134 11.48 -11.97 1.56
C ALA A 134 12.14 -11.51 0.23
N LEU A 135 11.38 -11.00 -0.73
CA LEU A 135 11.89 -10.51 -2.03
C LEU A 135 12.10 -8.98 -2.06
N LEU A 136 11.54 -8.26 -1.09
CA LEU A 136 11.42 -6.81 -1.10
C LEU A 136 12.04 -6.20 0.18
N SER A 137 12.48 -4.96 0.12
CA SER A 137 12.95 -4.23 1.30
C SER A 137 11.79 -3.51 1.99
N LEU A 138 11.75 -3.55 3.32
CA LEU A 138 10.77 -2.83 4.12
C LEU A 138 11.44 -1.59 4.74
N VAL A 139 10.91 -0.39 4.45
CA VAL A 139 11.39 0.86 5.06
C VAL A 139 10.26 1.60 5.77
N CYS A 140 10.59 2.27 6.87
CA CYS A 140 9.68 3.19 7.55
C CYS A 140 9.48 4.43 6.66
N GLY A 141 8.31 4.53 6.02
CA GLY A 141 8.05 5.33 4.83
C GLY A 141 8.23 6.85 4.94
N HIS A 142 7.74 7.56 3.94
CA HIS A 142 7.85 9.02 3.77
C HIS A 142 7.08 9.84 4.82
N ASP A 143 7.26 11.17 4.82
CA ASP A 143 6.51 12.12 5.65
C ASP A 143 5.03 12.22 5.24
N MET A 144 4.29 11.19 5.62
CA MET A 144 2.83 11.09 5.55
C MET A 144 2.22 11.30 6.94
N ASP A 145 0.96 11.72 6.99
CA ASP A 145 0.27 11.95 8.26
C ASP A 145 0.13 10.67 9.12
N LYS A 146 0.03 9.51 8.47
CA LYS A 146 0.05 8.19 9.10
C LYS A 146 1.46 7.60 9.12
N VAL A 147 1.77 6.86 10.19
CA VAL A 147 2.97 6.02 10.25
C VAL A 147 2.74 4.82 9.34
N THR A 148 3.57 4.71 8.32
CA THR A 148 3.41 3.76 7.21
C THR A 148 4.73 3.10 6.93
N HIS A 149 4.68 1.88 6.43
CA HIS A 149 5.81 1.20 5.84
C HIS A 149 5.67 1.24 4.32
N LEU A 150 6.80 1.38 3.66
CA LEU A 150 6.94 1.14 2.23
C LEU A 150 7.64 -0.20 2.08
N LEU A 151 6.97 -1.14 1.41
CA LEU A 151 7.53 -2.43 1.03
C LEU A 151 7.86 -2.37 -0.45
N GLY A 152 9.14 -2.47 -0.82
CA GLY A 152 9.53 -2.43 -2.22
C GLY A 152 10.99 -2.71 -2.48
N ASP A 153 11.38 -2.78 -3.75
CA ASP A 153 12.72 -3.20 -4.20
C ASP A 153 13.49 -2.10 -4.93
N LEU A 154 12.98 -0.87 -4.91
CA LEU A 154 13.67 0.29 -5.47
C LEU A 154 14.98 0.56 -4.68
N PRO A 155 16.16 0.56 -5.33
CA PRO A 155 17.44 0.76 -4.64
C PRO A 155 17.51 2.00 -3.75
N THR A 156 16.96 3.11 -4.22
CA THR A 156 16.90 4.38 -3.49
C THR A 156 15.69 4.52 -2.56
N LEU A 157 14.94 3.45 -2.30
CA LEU A 157 13.76 3.49 -1.42
C LEU A 157 14.10 4.01 -0.01
N GLY A 158 15.33 3.76 0.47
CA GLY A 158 15.82 4.29 1.74
C GLY A 158 15.85 5.83 1.81
N LEU A 159 15.94 6.53 0.67
CA LEU A 159 15.86 8.00 0.63
C LEU A 159 14.46 8.51 1.01
N MET A 160 13.42 7.67 0.86
CA MET A 160 12.08 7.99 1.31
C MET A 160 11.85 7.74 2.80
N GLN A 161 12.83 7.21 3.53
CA GLN A 161 12.67 6.89 4.94
C GLN A 161 12.48 8.16 5.78
N ARG A 162 11.41 8.21 6.58
CA ARG A 162 11.20 9.34 7.51
C ARG A 162 12.26 9.33 8.59
N ARG A 163 13.11 10.36 8.59
CA ARG A 163 14.06 10.61 9.68
C ARG A 163 13.33 11.10 10.92
N MET A 164 13.29 10.26 11.96
CA MET A 164 12.59 10.54 13.22
C MET A 164 13.44 11.39 14.18
N THR A 165 13.76 12.62 13.77
CA THR A 165 14.48 13.58 14.61
C THR A 165 13.62 14.03 15.81
N LYS A 166 14.25 14.58 16.86
CA LYS A 166 13.54 15.13 18.03
C LYS A 166 12.47 16.15 17.61
N ASN A 167 12.80 17.00 16.64
CA ASN A 167 11.88 18.00 16.10
C ASN A 167 10.67 17.37 15.38
N VAL A 168 10.88 16.33 14.56
CA VAL A 168 9.78 15.60 13.89
C VAL A 168 8.89 14.90 14.92
N LYS A 169 9.49 14.25 15.93
CA LYS A 169 8.76 13.61 17.04
C LYS A 169 7.88 14.63 17.79
N ASN A 170 8.43 15.80 18.11
CA ASN A 170 7.70 16.89 18.79
C ASN A 170 6.55 17.40 17.92
N LYS A 171 6.79 17.70 16.64
CA LYS A 171 5.73 18.11 15.68
C LYS A 171 4.60 17.09 15.57
N LEU A 172 4.92 15.79 15.54
CA LEU A 172 3.91 14.73 15.51
C LEU A 172 3.13 14.65 16.83
N LYS A 173 3.80 14.83 17.98
CA LYS A 173 3.16 14.86 19.30
C LYS A 173 2.20 16.05 19.42
N GLU A 174 2.62 17.24 18.98
CA GLU A 174 1.80 18.45 18.95
C GLU A 174 0.59 18.28 18.02
N LYS A 175 0.79 17.77 16.79
CA LYS A 175 -0.32 17.48 15.87
C LYS A 175 -1.34 16.51 16.49
N ARG A 176 -0.87 15.46 17.17
CA ARG A 176 -1.74 14.50 17.89
C ARG A 176 -2.48 15.17 19.05
N ALA A 177 -1.81 16.02 19.82
CA ALA A 177 -2.42 16.76 20.92
C ALA A 177 -3.52 17.71 20.41
N LYS A 178 -3.24 18.48 19.35
CA LYS A 178 -4.21 19.36 18.68
C LYS A 178 -5.42 18.57 18.16
N ARG A 179 -5.20 17.43 17.50
CA ARG A 179 -6.28 16.54 17.05
C ARG A 179 -7.14 16.05 18.23
N LYS A 180 -6.52 15.59 19.33
CA LYS A 180 -7.25 15.18 20.54
C LYS A 180 -8.05 16.32 21.16
N ALA A 181 -7.49 17.53 21.23
CA ALA A 181 -8.19 18.71 21.75
C ALA A 181 -9.40 19.06 20.87
N ASN A 182 -9.23 19.10 19.55
CA ASN A 182 -10.31 19.35 18.59
C ASN A 182 -11.41 18.27 18.63
N MET A 183 -11.07 17.02 18.94
CA MET A 183 -12.04 15.93 19.13
C MET A 183 -12.81 16.03 20.44
N LYS A 184 -12.24 16.69 21.46
CA LYS A 184 -12.95 16.96 22.73
C LYS A 184 -13.89 18.15 22.60
N SER A 185 -13.49 19.20 21.87
CA SER A 185 -14.29 20.41 21.68
C SER A 185 -15.44 20.22 20.69
N ASN A 186 -15.21 19.51 19.59
CA ASN A 186 -16.29 19.06 18.71
C ASN A 186 -16.87 17.77 19.30
N LYS A 187 -18.03 17.83 19.98
CA LYS A 187 -18.81 16.66 20.45
C LYS A 187 -18.55 15.47 19.52
N ALA A 188 -17.83 14.48 20.04
CA ALA A 188 -17.08 13.50 19.26
C ALA A 188 -17.78 13.13 17.96
N LYS A 189 -17.22 13.57 16.81
CA LYS A 189 -17.63 13.03 15.51
C LYS A 189 -17.34 11.53 15.57
N VAL A 190 -18.40 10.74 15.75
CA VAL A 190 -18.34 9.29 15.79
C VAL A 190 -17.71 8.85 14.47
N TYR A 191 -16.50 8.32 14.52
CA TYR A 191 -15.76 7.89 13.33
C TYR A 191 -16.39 6.64 12.71
N TYR A 192 -17.22 5.93 13.46
CA TYR A 192 -17.89 4.71 13.05
C TYR A 192 -19.27 4.68 13.69
N VAL A 193 -20.30 5.16 13.01
CA VAL A 193 -21.68 4.91 13.45
C VAL A 193 -22.04 3.54 12.92
N ALA A 194 -22.07 2.55 13.81
CA ALA A 194 -22.68 1.26 13.51
C ALA A 194 -24.20 1.47 13.51
N ASP A 195 -24.77 1.53 12.32
CA ASP A 195 -26.21 1.44 12.15
C ASP A 195 -26.63 0.01 12.55
N LYS A 196 -27.31 -0.11 13.71
CA LYS A 196 -27.75 -1.39 14.25
C LYS A 196 -28.89 -2.01 13.44
N THR A 197 -29.65 -1.22 12.67
CA THR A 197 -30.76 -1.74 11.86
C THR A 197 -30.30 -2.13 10.46
N MET A 198 -29.28 -1.45 9.91
CA MET A 198 -28.74 -1.75 8.56
C MET A 198 -27.42 -2.53 8.54
N GLY A 199 -26.79 -2.78 9.70
CA GLY A 199 -25.46 -3.40 9.76
C GLY A 199 -24.34 -2.59 9.08
N LYS A 200 -24.58 -1.31 8.79
CA LYS A 200 -23.62 -0.42 8.12
C LYS A 200 -22.79 0.32 9.14
N VAL A 201 -21.48 0.16 9.04
CA VAL A 201 -20.51 0.99 9.77
C VAL A 201 -20.13 2.17 8.88
N SER A 202 -20.57 3.38 9.23
CA SER A 202 -20.23 4.59 8.48
C SER A 202 -19.02 5.30 9.08
N GLY A 203 -17.96 5.42 8.27
CA GLY A 203 -16.73 6.14 8.59
C GLY A 203 -16.95 7.66 8.72
N GLY A 204 -16.28 8.33 9.64
CA GLY A 204 -16.19 9.81 9.63
C GLY A 204 -15.66 10.32 8.27
N ARG A 205 -16.07 11.55 7.88
CA ARG A 205 -15.81 12.14 6.54
C ARG A 205 -14.33 12.15 6.09
N ASP A 206 -13.38 12.03 7.01
CA ASP A 206 -11.94 12.20 6.72
C ASP A 206 -11.18 10.88 6.44
N LEU A 207 -11.79 9.72 6.65
CA LEU A 207 -11.14 8.43 6.40
C LEU A 207 -10.70 8.26 4.93
N PRO A 208 -11.55 8.57 3.92
CA PRO A 208 -11.14 8.49 2.52
C PRO A 208 -10.00 9.46 2.16
N ALA A 209 -9.99 10.66 2.73
CA ALA A 209 -8.95 11.66 2.46
C ALA A 209 -7.55 11.17 2.90
N SER A 210 -7.49 10.39 3.98
CA SER A 210 -6.24 9.80 4.48
C SER A 210 -5.67 8.68 3.62
N ALA A 211 -6.46 8.15 2.67
CA ALA A 211 -6.04 7.13 1.73
C ALA A 211 -5.33 7.70 0.49
N TYR A 212 -5.36 9.03 0.29
CA TYR A 212 -4.75 9.65 -0.87
C TYR A 212 -3.27 9.94 -0.66
N TYR A 213 -2.46 9.58 -1.65
CA TYR A 213 -1.07 10.01 -1.70
C TYR A 213 -0.97 11.54 -1.78
N THR A 214 0.02 12.12 -1.09
CA THR A 214 0.29 13.55 -1.19
C THR A 214 1.14 13.85 -2.43
N THR A 215 1.07 15.06 -2.96
CA THR A 215 1.92 15.48 -4.09
C THR A 215 3.41 15.38 -3.73
N SER A 216 3.75 15.72 -2.48
CA SER A 216 5.12 15.57 -1.95
C SER A 216 5.58 14.11 -2.00
N PHE A 217 4.76 13.16 -1.53
CA PHE A 217 5.06 11.73 -1.63
C PHE A 217 5.25 11.28 -3.08
N CYS A 218 4.32 11.62 -3.98
CA CYS A 218 4.42 11.21 -5.38
C CYS A 218 5.68 11.77 -6.06
N ASN A 219 6.05 13.02 -5.75
CA ASN A 219 7.26 13.64 -6.28
C ASN A 219 8.55 13.01 -5.73
N ALA A 220 8.59 12.70 -4.43
CA ALA A 220 9.72 12.01 -3.83
C ALA A 220 9.89 10.60 -4.43
N LEU A 221 8.78 9.87 -4.57
CA LEU A 221 8.76 8.55 -5.21
C LEU A 221 9.26 8.62 -6.66
N TYR A 222 8.79 9.60 -7.44
CA TYR A 222 9.23 9.81 -8.81
C TYR A 222 10.73 10.07 -8.90
N LYS A 223 11.29 10.90 -8.00
CA LYS A 223 12.74 11.18 -7.98
C LYS A 223 13.56 9.93 -7.70
N CYS A 224 13.12 9.09 -6.75
CA CYS A 224 13.79 7.82 -6.46
C CYS A 224 13.73 6.88 -7.67
N TRP A 225 12.55 6.75 -8.28
CA TRP A 225 12.38 5.92 -9.48
C TRP A 225 13.23 6.42 -10.64
N LEU A 226 13.20 7.72 -10.93
CA LEU A 226 13.95 8.29 -12.06
C LEU A 226 15.44 8.03 -11.91
N HIS A 227 16.00 8.26 -10.71
CA HIS A 227 17.40 7.97 -10.40
C HIS A 227 17.74 6.51 -10.74
N ASP A 228 16.96 5.55 -10.22
CA ASP A 228 17.23 4.12 -10.40
C ASP A 228 16.85 3.59 -11.80
N PHE A 229 16.10 4.37 -12.57
CA PHE A 229 15.74 4.09 -13.95
C PHE A 229 16.83 4.57 -14.93
N THR A 230 17.40 5.76 -14.69
CA THR A 230 18.44 6.34 -15.56
C THR A 230 19.85 5.87 -15.22
N GLU A 231 20.09 5.59 -13.94
CA GLU A 231 21.36 5.06 -13.45
C GLU A 231 21.12 3.66 -12.88
N PRO A 232 20.77 2.67 -13.73
CA PRO A 232 20.60 1.31 -13.26
C PRO A 232 21.94 0.88 -12.69
N ALA A 233 22.02 0.78 -11.35
CA ALA A 233 23.25 0.52 -10.61
C ALA A 233 24.03 -0.57 -11.35
N ALA A 234 25.17 -0.18 -11.95
CA ALA A 234 25.93 -0.97 -12.90
C ALA A 234 26.03 -2.41 -12.40
N ALA A 235 25.16 -3.28 -12.94
CA ALA A 235 24.77 -4.60 -12.43
C ALA A 235 25.51 -4.99 -11.15
N SER A 236 25.22 -4.34 -10.02
CA SER A 236 25.93 -4.64 -8.78
C SER A 236 25.58 -6.07 -8.48
N SER A 237 26.59 -6.93 -8.51
CA SER A 237 26.60 -8.33 -8.08
C SER A 237 26.05 -8.42 -6.66
N ARG A 238 24.73 -8.30 -6.52
CA ARG A 238 24.07 -8.68 -5.28
C ARG A 238 24.36 -10.18 -5.18
N PRO A 239 25.12 -10.64 -4.18
CA PRO A 239 25.35 -12.05 -4.00
C PRO A 239 23.97 -12.71 -4.01
N ASN A 240 23.82 -13.74 -4.84
CA ASN A 240 22.67 -14.60 -4.80
C ASN A 240 22.48 -14.96 -3.32
N LEU A 241 21.42 -14.45 -2.70
CA LEU A 241 20.96 -14.94 -1.41
C LEU A 241 20.44 -16.35 -1.68
N SER A 242 21.36 -17.30 -1.88
CA SER A 242 21.12 -18.72 -1.72
C SER A 242 20.69 -18.89 -0.27
N ARG A 243 19.38 -18.87 -0.08
CA ARG A 243 18.76 -19.12 1.19
C ARG A 243 18.86 -20.61 1.45
N ASP A 244 19.88 -21.00 2.20
CA ASP A 244 19.73 -22.09 3.15
C ASP A 244 18.71 -21.61 4.19
N VAL A 245 17.44 -21.97 3.97
CA VAL A 245 16.42 -21.96 5.01
C VAL A 245 16.40 -23.37 5.58
N SER A 246 17.24 -23.60 6.58
CA SER A 246 17.11 -24.69 7.55
C SER A 246 16.01 -24.36 8.55
#